data_AF-A0A2V6LZG3-F1
#
_entry.id   AF-A0A2V6LZG3-F1
#
_cell.length_a   1.000
_cell.length_b   1.000
_cell.length_c   1.000
_cell.angle_alpha   90.00
_cell.angle_beta   90.00
_cell.angle_gamma   90.00
#
_symmetry.space_group_name_H-M   'P 1'
#
loop_
_entity.id
_entity.type
_entity.pdbx_description
1 polymer ?
#
loop_
_entity_poly.entity_id
_entity_poly.type
_entity_poly.pdbx_seq_one_letter_code
_entity_poly.pdbx_strand_id
1 'polypeptide(L)'
;KIVSINPMPEIGNFRFKNPQDLKNPLRVPGLLFGEGLKLSDLWVPIRINGDVAVLKGIMKEMLAEERKRPGSVFDQDFIKNFTAGFDRFIEDLEASNWDDILVSSGVTREQIRAACEIAFNSKRIICCWAMGLTQHRNAVATIQEIMNFLLLGGNIGRPGAGPCPVRGHSNVQGDRTMGIWERMNEMFMQKLGHEFNFDPPREQGTDTVETIKQMHRGAIRVFIAMGGNFLAAAPDTEFTAKALEKCRLTAHVSTKLNRSHLITGEIALILPCLGRSEIDRQSTGEQFVTVEDSMGIINPSRGVLEPASQQLESEPAIIAGMARATLGDRSSVDWEGLISDYNRIRDHIEHVIPGFERFNERIGQDVFYLPNAARDHRKFNNEIGKALFTVHPIPRNELGPGKFILMTIRSHDQFNTHIYGLDDRYRGIYNGRRVLFMNPEDVKEAGLTQGQIVNLTSHFGEGENRYARHFQIAAYPIARGCTATYFPEGNVLVPISSVADRSNTPTSKFVVISVAPAADAEAAAEDIRLAARGAV
;
A
#
# COMPACT_ATOMS: atom_id res chain seq x y z
N LYS A 1 16.52 14.42 12.45
CA LYS A 1 16.42 13.16 13.20
C LYS A 1 15.37 12.27 12.56
N ILE A 2 15.48 10.95 12.62
CA ILE A 2 14.51 9.97 12.11
C ILE A 2 13.98 9.13 13.28
N VAL A 3 12.65 9.06 13.40
CA VAL A 3 11.96 8.20 14.36
C VAL A 3 11.26 7.09 13.57
N SER A 4 11.65 5.85 13.82
CA SER A 4 11.03 4.67 13.22
C SER A 4 10.00 4.08 14.18
N ILE A 5 8.72 4.22 13.87
CA ILE A 5 7.62 3.62 14.62
C ILE A 5 7.19 2.37 13.84
N ASN A 6 7.63 1.19 14.29
CA ASN A 6 7.42 -0.05 13.54
C ASN A 6 7.46 -1.27 14.48
N PRO A 7 6.52 -2.24 14.37
CA PRO A 7 6.53 -3.45 15.19
C PRO A 7 7.77 -4.33 15.05
N MET A 8 8.44 -4.25 13.91
CA MET A 8 9.66 -5.01 13.63
C MET A 8 10.83 -4.07 13.36
N PRO A 9 12.04 -4.39 13.84
CA PRO A 9 13.23 -3.72 13.36
C PRO A 9 13.49 -4.16 11.91
N GLU A 10 13.83 -3.21 11.03
CA GLU A 10 14.28 -3.52 9.67
C GLU A 10 15.67 -2.92 9.47
N ILE A 11 16.58 -3.65 8.81
CA ILE A 11 17.95 -3.18 8.57
C ILE A 11 17.94 -1.80 7.88
N GLY A 12 17.03 -1.62 6.91
CA GLY A 12 16.83 -0.36 6.21
C GLY A 12 16.37 0.80 7.09
N ASN A 13 15.86 0.56 8.30
CA ASN A 13 15.53 1.61 9.27
C ASN A 13 16.79 2.12 9.98
N PHE A 14 17.81 1.28 10.16
CA PHE A 14 18.99 1.65 10.96
C PHE A 14 20.16 2.08 10.09
N ARG A 15 20.36 1.45 8.94
CA ARG A 15 21.51 1.67 8.07
C ARG A 15 21.10 1.61 6.60
N PHE A 16 21.50 2.61 5.82
CA PHE A 16 21.30 2.60 4.36
C PHE A 16 22.60 2.70 3.59
N LYS A 17 22.63 1.93 2.52
CA LYS A 17 23.68 1.89 1.51
C LYS A 17 22.99 2.11 0.17
N ASN A 18 23.24 3.24 -0.50
CA ASN A 18 22.55 3.57 -1.74
C ASN A 18 23.08 2.69 -2.89
N PRO A 19 22.27 1.79 -3.48
CA PRO A 19 22.73 0.95 -4.58
C PRO A 19 23.15 1.74 -5.81
N GLN A 20 22.65 2.96 -5.99
CA GLN A 20 23.06 3.83 -7.11
C GLN A 20 24.49 4.34 -6.97
N ASP A 21 25.06 4.34 -5.75
CA ASP A 21 26.47 4.69 -5.54
C ASP A 21 27.43 3.65 -6.14
N LEU A 22 26.96 2.43 -6.51
CA LEU A 22 27.73 1.48 -7.33
C LEU A 22 28.11 2.07 -8.69
N LYS A 23 27.31 3.00 -9.22
CA LYS A 23 27.57 3.67 -10.49
C LYS A 23 28.58 4.81 -10.35
N ASN A 24 29.01 5.15 -9.13
CA ASN A 24 29.96 6.21 -8.87
C ASN A 24 31.26 5.64 -8.25
N PRO A 25 32.37 5.53 -9.02
CA PRO A 25 33.62 4.91 -8.56
C PRO A 25 34.18 5.51 -7.26
N LEU A 26 33.91 6.78 -6.97
CA LEU A 26 34.35 7.47 -5.75
C LEU A 26 33.58 7.05 -4.50
N ARG A 27 32.36 6.51 -4.65
CA ARG A 27 31.48 6.10 -3.55
C ARG A 27 31.41 4.58 -3.36
N VAL A 28 31.89 3.81 -4.33
CA VAL A 28 32.01 2.35 -4.29
C VAL A 28 32.77 1.84 -3.04
N PRO A 29 33.90 2.42 -2.60
CA PRO A 29 34.59 1.94 -1.39
C PRO A 29 33.74 2.11 -0.13
N GLY A 30 33.02 3.23 -0.01
CA GLY A 30 32.11 3.51 1.10
C GLY A 30 30.87 2.60 1.12
N LEU A 31 30.42 2.15 -0.05
CA LEU A 31 29.33 1.18 -0.17
C LEU A 31 29.79 -0.25 0.17
N LEU A 32 30.96 -0.67 -0.32
CA LEU A 32 31.48 -2.04 -0.12
C LEU A 32 32.01 -2.26 1.30
N PHE A 33 32.74 -1.29 1.86
CA PHE A 33 33.45 -1.44 3.14
C PHE A 33 32.94 -0.53 4.27
N GLY A 34 32.09 0.46 3.99
CA GLY A 34 31.54 1.35 5.02
C GLY A 34 30.39 0.72 5.81
N GLU A 35 30.11 1.25 7.00
CA GLU A 35 29.03 0.79 7.87
C GLU A 35 27.61 1.13 7.36
N GLY A 36 27.51 1.94 6.30
CA GLY A 36 26.24 2.53 5.84
C GLY A 36 25.87 3.78 6.64
N LEU A 37 25.02 4.65 6.07
CA LEU A 37 24.54 5.84 6.77
C LEU A 37 23.58 5.43 7.89
N LYS A 38 23.87 5.80 9.15
CA LYS A 38 22.93 5.62 10.25
C LYS A 38 21.68 6.44 9.97
N LEU A 39 20.52 5.78 9.88
CA LEU A 39 19.25 6.40 9.55
C LEU A 39 18.45 6.73 10.81
N SER A 40 17.87 5.73 11.49
CA SER A 40 17.00 5.96 12.64
C SER A 40 17.77 6.39 13.90
N ASP A 41 17.34 7.50 14.49
CA ASP A 41 17.82 8.01 15.79
C ASP A 41 17.06 7.36 16.96
N LEU A 42 15.79 7.03 16.75
CA LEU A 42 14.92 6.38 17.73
C LEU A 42 14.06 5.32 17.06
N TRP A 43 14.02 4.11 17.61
CA TRP A 43 13.08 3.07 17.20
C TRP A 43 12.04 2.85 18.31
N VAL A 44 10.77 2.86 17.92
CA VAL A 44 9.62 2.66 18.81
C VAL A 44 8.92 1.36 18.37
N PRO A 45 9.08 0.26 19.12
CA PRO A 45 8.60 -1.08 18.76
C PRO A 45 7.11 -1.24 19.07
N ILE A 46 6.27 -0.56 18.30
CA ILE A 46 4.82 -0.59 18.56
C ILE A 46 4.21 -1.98 18.38
N ARG A 47 3.19 -2.28 19.15
CA ARG A 47 2.29 -3.39 18.85
C ARG A 47 1.57 -3.12 17.52
N ILE A 48 1.30 -4.16 16.74
CA ILE A 48 0.54 -4.02 15.49
C ILE A 48 -0.80 -3.32 15.78
N ASN A 49 -1.11 -2.26 15.03
CA ASN A 49 -2.29 -1.42 15.20
C ASN A 49 -2.33 -0.63 16.53
N GLY A 50 -1.16 -0.40 17.15
CA GLY A 50 -0.95 0.50 18.28
C GLY A 50 -0.76 1.97 17.87
N ASP A 51 -0.91 2.30 16.59
CA ASP A 51 -0.52 3.57 15.97
C ASP A 51 -1.32 4.77 16.49
N VAL A 52 -2.65 4.64 16.61
CA VAL A 52 -3.52 5.69 17.19
C VAL A 52 -3.10 5.99 18.63
N ALA A 53 -2.81 4.95 19.41
CA ALA A 53 -2.42 5.08 20.80
C ALA A 53 -1.07 5.79 20.96
N VAL A 54 -0.04 5.37 20.20
CA VAL A 54 1.29 5.99 20.30
C VAL A 54 1.26 7.45 19.83
N LEU A 55 0.53 7.77 18.76
CA LEU A 55 0.39 9.14 18.27
C LEU A 55 -0.33 10.03 19.27
N LYS A 56 -1.44 9.55 19.86
CA LYS A 56 -2.12 10.26 20.96
C LYS A 56 -1.20 10.45 22.16
N GLY A 57 -0.42 9.44 22.55
CA GLY A 57 0.57 9.56 23.62
C GLY A 57 1.62 10.64 23.35
N ILE A 58 2.17 10.67 22.12
CA ILE A 58 3.13 11.70 21.70
C ILE A 58 2.49 13.09 21.76
N MET A 59 1.30 13.25 21.18
CA MET A 59 0.59 14.54 21.16
C MET A 59 0.16 14.99 22.56
N LYS A 60 -0.17 14.05 23.46
CA LYS A 60 -0.49 14.34 24.87
C LYS A 60 0.74 14.83 25.64
N GLU A 61 1.92 14.26 25.40
CA GLU A 61 3.18 14.79 25.96
C GLU A 61 3.53 16.16 25.35
N MET A 62 3.30 16.36 24.05
CA MET A 62 3.49 17.67 23.41
C MET A 62 2.57 18.73 24.01
N LEU A 63 1.30 18.40 24.27
CA LEU A 63 0.34 19.29 24.93
C LEU A 63 0.80 19.65 26.36
N ALA A 64 1.35 18.68 27.10
CA ALA A 64 1.90 18.95 28.42
C ALA A 64 3.09 19.92 28.37
N GLU A 65 3.96 19.82 27.35
CA GLU A 65 5.07 20.75 27.14
C GLU A 65 4.60 22.13 26.66
N GLU A 66 3.60 22.20 25.78
CA GLU A 66 2.96 23.45 25.36
C GLU A 66 2.36 24.20 26.56
N ARG A 67 1.68 23.49 27.48
CA ARG A 67 1.12 24.09 28.71
C ARG A 67 2.18 24.67 29.63
N LYS A 68 3.37 24.07 29.68
CA LYS A 68 4.51 24.61 30.46
C LYS A 68 5.13 25.83 29.80
N ARG A 69 5.13 25.87 28.46
CA ARG A 69 5.77 26.92 27.64
C ARG A 69 4.85 27.28 26.47
N PRO A 70 3.81 28.09 26.70
CA PRO A 70 2.84 28.41 25.66
C PRO A 70 3.49 29.04 24.42
N GLY A 71 3.07 28.59 23.24
CA GLY A 71 3.57 29.03 21.94
C GLY A 71 4.93 28.45 21.52
N SER A 72 5.47 27.45 22.24
CA SER A 72 6.79 26.88 21.95
C SER A 72 6.75 25.53 21.25
N VAL A 73 5.63 24.80 21.32
CA VAL A 73 5.47 23.45 20.77
C VAL A 73 4.46 23.45 19.62
N PHE A 74 3.37 24.19 19.75
CA PHE A 74 2.33 24.28 18.73
C PHE A 74 2.47 25.54 17.87
N ASP A 75 2.16 25.41 16.58
CA ASP A 75 2.10 26.53 15.64
C ASP A 75 0.73 27.23 15.74
N GLN A 76 0.63 28.13 16.71
CA GLN A 76 -0.62 28.81 17.06
C GLN A 76 -1.21 29.62 15.89
N ASP A 77 -0.34 30.28 15.10
CA ASP A 77 -0.76 31.04 13.93
C ASP A 77 -1.32 30.13 12.84
N PHE A 78 -0.68 28.99 12.60
CA PHE A 78 -1.20 28.00 11.65
C PHE A 78 -2.55 27.45 12.11
N ILE A 79 -2.65 27.03 13.38
CA ILE A 79 -3.87 26.48 13.97
C ILE A 79 -5.04 27.46 13.81
N LYS A 80 -4.85 28.72 14.24
CA LYS A 80 -5.89 29.75 14.17
C LYS A 80 -6.38 30.02 12.74
N ASN A 81 -5.44 30.16 11.81
CA ASN A 81 -5.77 30.64 10.46
C ASN A 81 -6.21 29.52 9.50
N PHE A 82 -5.65 28.31 9.63
CA PHE A 82 -5.78 27.25 8.63
C PHE A 82 -6.48 25.99 9.14
N THR A 83 -6.86 25.91 10.42
CA THR A 83 -7.50 24.72 10.98
C THR A 83 -8.87 24.99 11.61
N ALA A 84 -9.65 23.93 11.79
CA ALA A 84 -10.89 23.91 12.57
C ALA A 84 -10.96 22.66 13.45
N GLY A 85 -11.72 22.72 14.54
CA GLY A 85 -11.93 21.58 15.46
C GLY A 85 -10.84 21.39 16.53
N PHE A 86 -9.95 22.37 16.71
CA PHE A 86 -8.82 22.28 17.64
C PHE A 86 -9.25 22.04 19.10
N ASP A 87 -10.20 22.81 19.63
CA ASP A 87 -10.60 22.73 21.04
C ASP A 87 -11.11 21.32 21.42
N ARG A 88 -12.02 20.78 20.60
CA ARG A 88 -12.54 19.41 20.76
C ARG A 88 -11.43 18.36 20.72
N PHE A 89 -10.42 18.57 19.88
CA PHE A 89 -9.28 17.66 19.79
C PHE A 89 -8.38 17.72 21.02
N ILE A 90 -8.15 18.91 21.58
CA ILE A 90 -7.41 19.08 22.83
C ILE A 90 -8.15 18.44 24.01
N GLU A 91 -9.48 18.62 24.12
CA GLU A 91 -10.31 17.95 25.13
C GLU A 91 -10.17 16.42 25.07
N ASP A 92 -10.19 15.85 23.87
CA ASP A 92 -10.02 14.41 23.65
C ASP A 92 -8.62 13.90 24.01
N LEU A 93 -7.55 14.66 23.68
CA LEU A 93 -6.19 14.34 24.11
C LEU A 93 -6.05 14.36 25.63
N GLU A 94 -6.72 15.29 26.32
CA GLU A 94 -6.71 15.40 27.77
C GLU A 94 -7.46 14.24 28.44
N ALA A 95 -8.62 13.88 27.90
CA ALA A 95 -9.44 12.77 28.37
C ALA A 95 -8.82 11.38 28.09
N SER A 96 -7.93 11.27 27.10
CA SER A 96 -7.28 10.01 26.74
C SER A 96 -6.44 9.45 27.91
N ASN A 97 -6.80 8.26 28.40
CA ASN A 97 -6.14 7.61 29.55
C ASN A 97 -4.75 7.06 29.20
N TRP A 98 -3.80 7.19 30.13
CA TRP A 98 -2.44 6.69 29.93
C TRP A 98 -2.37 5.16 29.88
N ASP A 99 -3.16 4.44 30.69
CA ASP A 99 -3.12 2.97 30.66
C ASP A 99 -3.62 2.43 29.31
N ASP A 100 -4.68 3.03 28.75
CA ASP A 100 -5.18 2.65 27.42
C ASP A 100 -4.12 2.92 26.34
N ILE A 101 -3.41 4.06 26.43
CA ILE A 101 -2.31 4.39 25.51
C ILE A 101 -1.21 3.35 25.59
N LEU A 102 -0.73 3.00 26.79
CA LEU A 102 0.39 2.08 26.99
C LEU A 102 0.02 0.65 26.60
N VAL A 103 -1.17 0.17 26.98
CA VAL A 103 -1.65 -1.18 26.67
C VAL A 103 -1.90 -1.36 25.17
N SER A 104 -2.54 -0.39 24.51
CA SER A 104 -2.84 -0.48 23.07
C SER A 104 -1.58 -0.31 22.22
N SER A 105 -0.72 0.65 22.55
CA SER A 105 0.53 0.90 21.80
C SER A 105 1.59 -0.17 22.02
N GLY A 106 1.61 -0.82 23.18
CA GLY A 106 2.62 -1.81 23.55
C GLY A 106 4.01 -1.20 23.81
N VAL A 107 4.10 0.12 23.99
CA VAL A 107 5.37 0.83 24.25
C VAL A 107 5.33 1.54 25.60
N THR A 108 6.50 1.84 26.14
CA THR A 108 6.60 2.53 27.44
C THR A 108 6.41 4.03 27.28
N ARG A 109 6.07 4.71 28.39
CA ARG A 109 5.92 6.16 28.42
C ARG A 109 7.25 6.88 28.11
N GLU A 110 8.38 6.29 28.49
CA GLU A 110 9.72 6.80 28.20
C GLU A 110 10.00 6.80 26.70
N GLN A 111 9.59 5.75 25.98
CA GLN A 111 9.72 5.69 24.51
C GLN A 111 8.85 6.75 23.83
N ILE A 112 7.62 6.93 24.32
CA ILE A 112 6.71 8.00 23.85
C ILE A 112 7.33 9.39 24.10
N ARG A 113 7.87 9.61 25.29
CA ARG A 113 8.51 10.88 25.66
C ARG A 113 9.74 11.17 24.82
N ALA A 114 10.58 10.17 24.54
CA ALA A 114 11.72 10.32 23.65
C ALA A 114 11.31 10.73 22.21
N ALA A 115 10.21 10.16 21.71
CA ALA A 115 9.66 10.56 20.41
C ALA A 115 9.09 11.99 20.44
N CYS A 116 8.37 12.35 21.51
CA CYS A 116 7.88 13.71 21.74
C CYS A 116 9.02 14.74 21.77
N GLU A 117 10.12 14.45 22.47
CA GLU A 117 11.30 15.33 22.55
C GLU A 117 11.93 15.58 21.18
N ILE A 118 11.94 14.58 20.30
CA ILE A 118 12.39 14.80 18.92
C ILE A 118 11.37 15.66 18.15
N ALA A 119 10.07 15.39 18.31
CA ALA A 119 9.01 16.08 17.59
C ALA A 119 8.96 17.58 17.92
N PHE A 120 8.83 17.97 19.19
CA PHE A 120 8.66 19.39 19.53
C PHE A 120 9.94 20.23 19.30
N ASN A 121 11.12 19.62 19.31
CA ASN A 121 12.38 20.30 18.95
C ASN A 121 12.59 20.43 17.42
N SER A 122 11.71 19.82 16.61
CA SER A 122 11.83 19.83 15.15
C SER A 122 11.03 20.97 14.53
N LYS A 123 11.69 21.80 13.71
CA LYS A 123 11.03 22.91 13.00
C LYS A 123 10.20 22.47 11.79
N ARG A 124 10.50 21.28 11.25
CA ARG A 124 9.93 20.73 10.02
C ARG A 124 9.86 19.22 10.18
N ILE A 125 8.67 18.66 10.02
CA ILE A 125 8.42 17.24 10.20
C ILE A 125 7.78 16.68 8.93
N ILE A 126 8.34 15.59 8.43
CA ILE A 126 7.72 14.76 7.38
C ILE A 126 7.29 13.46 8.04
N CYS A 127 6.01 13.09 7.89
CA CYS A 127 5.52 11.78 8.30
C CYS A 127 5.43 10.89 7.08
N CYS A 128 6.31 9.88 6.99
CA CYS A 128 6.29 8.89 5.92
C CYS A 128 5.53 7.65 6.36
N TRP A 129 4.62 7.15 5.52
CA TRP A 129 3.93 5.89 5.78
C TRP A 129 3.64 5.11 4.50
N ALA A 130 3.27 3.84 4.66
CA ALA A 130 2.86 2.96 3.58
C ALA A 130 1.75 2.00 4.06
N MET A 131 1.73 0.77 3.52
CA MET A 131 0.70 -0.23 3.80
C MET A 131 0.62 -0.67 5.25
N GLY A 132 1.69 -0.49 6.03
CA GLY A 132 1.72 -0.79 7.47
C GLY A 132 0.67 -0.01 8.28
N LEU A 133 0.13 1.09 7.75
CA LEU A 133 -0.95 1.85 8.38
C LEU A 133 -2.29 1.74 7.66
N THR A 134 -2.27 1.52 6.34
CA THR A 134 -3.49 1.59 5.50
C THR A 134 -4.28 0.28 5.42
N GLN A 135 -3.73 -0.83 5.93
CA GLN A 135 -4.33 -2.16 5.89
C GLN A 135 -4.72 -2.68 7.28
N HIS A 136 -5.33 -1.78 8.07
CA HIS A 136 -5.94 -2.04 9.38
C HIS A 136 -7.41 -1.65 9.35
N ARG A 137 -8.21 -2.17 10.30
CA ARG A 137 -9.63 -1.83 10.40
C ARG A 137 -9.86 -0.31 10.57
N ASN A 138 -9.10 0.29 11.49
CA ASN A 138 -9.09 1.72 11.82
C ASN A 138 -8.05 2.52 11.01
N ALA A 139 -7.64 2.04 9.83
CA ALA A 139 -6.61 2.68 9.00
C ALA A 139 -6.84 4.19 8.79
N VAL A 140 -8.08 4.59 8.49
CA VAL A 140 -8.39 6.01 8.24
C VAL A 140 -8.20 6.86 9.51
N ALA A 141 -8.59 6.35 10.68
CA ALA A 141 -8.34 7.02 11.95
C ALA A 141 -6.84 7.19 12.22
N THR A 142 -6.03 6.16 11.93
CA THR A 142 -4.57 6.24 12.08
C THR A 142 -3.97 7.34 11.20
N ILE A 143 -4.38 7.45 9.94
CA ILE A 143 -3.90 8.52 9.05
C ILE A 143 -4.37 9.89 9.54
N GLN A 144 -5.60 9.97 10.04
CA GLN A 144 -6.15 11.20 10.61
C GLN A 144 -5.37 11.66 11.87
N GLU A 145 -4.91 10.75 12.73
CA GLU A 145 -4.04 11.11 13.86
C GLU A 145 -2.64 11.58 13.42
N ILE A 146 -2.08 11.03 12.34
CA ILE A 146 -0.86 11.57 11.73
C ILE A 146 -1.09 13.00 11.24
N MET A 147 -2.25 13.25 10.62
CA MET A 147 -2.61 14.59 10.19
C MET A 147 -2.77 15.53 11.38
N ASN A 148 -3.47 15.13 12.45
CA ASN A 148 -3.57 15.93 13.68
C ASN A 148 -2.17 16.33 14.19
N PHE A 149 -1.24 15.38 14.27
CA PHE A 149 0.14 15.63 14.69
C PHE A 149 0.87 16.64 13.80
N LEU A 150 0.73 16.53 12.47
CA LEU A 150 1.31 17.48 11.53
C LEU A 150 0.66 18.88 11.62
N LEU A 151 -0.65 18.94 11.86
CA LEU A 151 -1.40 20.19 12.00
C LEU A 151 -1.00 20.96 13.25
N LEU A 152 -0.75 20.28 14.38
CA LEU A 152 -0.26 20.90 15.62
C LEU A 152 1.02 21.71 15.39
N GLY A 153 1.94 21.21 14.57
CA GLY A 153 3.21 21.86 14.27
C GLY A 153 3.22 22.75 13.02
N GLY A 154 2.06 22.98 12.38
CA GLY A 154 1.97 23.78 11.14
C GLY A 154 2.76 23.20 9.97
N ASN A 155 2.85 21.88 9.88
CA ASN A 155 3.70 21.16 8.90
C ASN A 155 3.04 21.00 7.52
N ILE A 156 2.00 21.76 7.18
CA ILE A 156 1.35 21.72 5.86
C ILE A 156 1.68 22.98 5.06
N GLY A 157 2.02 22.82 3.78
CA GLY A 157 2.45 23.91 2.92
C GLY A 157 3.71 24.61 3.45
N ARG A 158 4.65 23.83 3.97
CA ARG A 158 5.96 24.27 4.46
C ARG A 158 7.04 23.43 3.77
N PRO A 159 8.01 24.03 3.06
CA PRO A 159 9.08 23.29 2.42
C PRO A 159 9.85 22.40 3.41
N GLY A 160 10.00 21.13 3.07
CA GLY A 160 10.65 20.13 3.92
C GLY A 160 9.79 19.57 5.07
N ALA A 161 8.46 19.74 5.00
CA ALA A 161 7.51 19.19 5.97
C ALA A 161 6.25 18.65 5.26
N GLY A 162 5.49 17.82 5.97
CA GLY A 162 4.15 17.39 5.57
C GLY A 162 3.96 15.88 5.48
N PRO A 163 2.77 15.46 5.01
CA PRO A 163 2.47 14.06 4.82
C PRO A 163 3.21 13.48 3.62
N CYS A 164 3.74 12.27 3.77
CA CYS A 164 4.44 11.53 2.72
C CYS A 164 3.89 10.08 2.67
N PRO A 165 2.71 9.87 2.06
CA PRO A 165 2.23 8.52 1.76
C PRO A 165 3.09 7.91 0.65
N VAL A 166 4.05 7.05 1.02
CA VAL A 166 4.90 6.33 0.08
C VAL A 166 4.07 5.23 -0.58
N ARG A 167 3.77 5.40 -1.86
CA ARG A 167 3.01 4.41 -2.64
C ARG A 167 3.96 3.39 -3.27
N GLY A 168 3.47 2.16 -3.40
CA GLY A 168 4.31 1.02 -3.79
C GLY A 168 4.49 0.87 -5.31
N HIS A 169 3.39 0.83 -6.06
CA HIS A 169 3.42 0.66 -7.51
C HIS A 169 3.76 1.96 -8.22
N SER A 170 4.43 1.84 -9.37
CA SER A 170 5.02 2.98 -10.07
C SER A 170 4.04 4.04 -10.58
N ASN A 171 2.75 3.71 -10.71
CA ASN A 171 1.74 4.64 -11.24
C ASN A 171 0.40 4.59 -10.49
N VAL A 172 0.33 4.02 -9.27
CA VAL A 172 -0.94 3.96 -8.52
C VAL A 172 -1.46 5.36 -8.15
N GLN A 173 -0.61 6.38 -8.22
CA GLN A 173 -1.04 7.78 -8.17
C GLN A 173 -1.78 8.15 -9.45
N GLY A 174 -1.14 7.93 -10.59
CA GLY A 174 -1.66 8.21 -11.92
C GLY A 174 -2.94 7.46 -12.21
N ASP A 175 -3.07 6.19 -11.82
CA ASP A 175 -4.32 5.42 -11.99
C ASP A 175 -5.52 6.16 -11.39
N ARG A 176 -5.37 6.70 -10.17
CA ARG A 176 -6.45 7.46 -9.52
C ARG A 176 -6.71 8.80 -10.20
N THR A 177 -5.66 9.47 -10.65
CA THR A 177 -5.76 10.72 -11.40
C THR A 177 -6.49 10.52 -12.74
N MET A 178 -6.21 9.42 -13.44
CA MET A 178 -6.84 9.02 -14.71
C MET A 178 -8.24 8.42 -14.55
N GLY A 179 -8.80 8.44 -13.34
CA GLY A 179 -10.18 8.00 -13.09
C GLY A 179 -10.37 6.50 -12.93
N ILE A 180 -9.31 5.73 -12.66
CA ILE A 180 -9.41 4.32 -12.28
C ILE A 180 -9.91 4.23 -10.82
N TRP A 181 -11.20 4.50 -10.63
CA TRP A 181 -11.86 4.51 -9.33
C TRP A 181 -13.36 4.28 -9.47
N GLU A 182 -13.94 3.48 -8.58
CA GLU A 182 -15.35 3.07 -8.64
C GLU A 182 -16.35 4.13 -8.17
N ARG A 183 -15.88 5.27 -7.62
CA ARG A 183 -16.71 6.35 -7.07
C ARG A 183 -16.28 7.74 -7.57
N MET A 184 -16.09 7.87 -8.88
CA MET A 184 -15.69 9.14 -9.48
C MET A 184 -16.67 10.28 -9.18
N ASN A 185 -16.16 11.49 -9.03
CA ASN A 185 -16.98 12.67 -8.73
C ASN A 185 -17.71 13.19 -9.99
N GLU A 186 -18.81 13.89 -9.76
CA GLU A 186 -19.68 14.40 -10.83
C GLU A 186 -18.95 15.33 -11.82
N MET A 187 -18.04 16.18 -11.35
CA MET A 187 -17.31 17.10 -12.23
C MET A 187 -16.43 16.34 -13.23
N PHE A 188 -15.73 15.30 -12.79
CA PHE A 188 -14.94 14.45 -13.67
C PHE A 188 -15.84 13.73 -14.68
N MET A 189 -16.95 13.14 -14.20
CA MET A 189 -17.91 12.44 -15.07
C MET A 189 -18.49 13.38 -16.14
N GLN A 190 -18.91 14.59 -15.77
CA GLN A 190 -19.43 15.57 -16.73
C GLN A 190 -18.42 15.94 -17.82
N LYS A 191 -17.17 16.21 -17.44
CA LYS A 191 -16.10 16.50 -18.40
C LYS A 191 -15.82 15.31 -19.32
N LEU A 192 -15.75 14.10 -18.77
CA LEU A 192 -15.54 12.89 -19.55
C LEU A 192 -16.68 12.62 -20.54
N GLY A 193 -17.92 12.80 -20.09
CA GLY A 193 -19.11 12.65 -20.93
C GLY A 193 -19.18 13.70 -22.03
N HIS A 194 -18.79 14.94 -21.76
CA HIS A 194 -18.68 16.00 -22.76
C HIS A 194 -17.61 15.68 -23.81
N GLU A 195 -16.41 15.27 -23.37
CA GLU A 195 -15.28 14.99 -24.26
C GLU A 195 -15.57 13.85 -25.25
N PHE A 196 -16.21 12.79 -24.77
CA PHE A 196 -16.45 11.58 -25.57
C PHE A 196 -17.91 11.40 -25.99
N ASN A 197 -18.75 12.43 -25.81
CA ASN A 197 -20.16 12.48 -26.21
C ASN A 197 -20.97 11.25 -25.74
N PHE A 198 -20.89 10.92 -24.46
CA PHE A 198 -21.70 9.87 -23.83
C PHE A 198 -22.18 10.30 -22.45
N ASP A 199 -23.13 9.56 -21.88
CA ASP A 199 -23.55 9.75 -20.49
C ASP A 199 -22.89 8.71 -19.58
N PRO A 200 -21.91 9.10 -18.72
CA PRO A 200 -21.28 8.16 -17.81
C PRO A 200 -22.27 7.59 -16.79
N PRO A 201 -22.16 6.29 -16.42
CA PRO A 201 -23.00 5.73 -15.38
C PRO A 201 -22.78 6.47 -14.05
N ARG A 202 -23.87 6.89 -13.40
CA ARG A 202 -23.83 7.56 -12.09
C ARG A 202 -23.90 6.59 -10.91
N GLU A 203 -24.27 5.34 -11.17
CA GLU A 203 -24.20 4.27 -10.18
C GLU A 203 -22.74 3.97 -9.84
N GLN A 204 -22.43 3.87 -8.56
CA GLN A 204 -21.09 3.54 -8.11
C GLN A 204 -20.73 2.09 -8.47
N GLY A 205 -19.51 1.90 -8.96
CA GLY A 205 -18.96 0.57 -9.20
C GLY A 205 -18.57 -0.14 -7.91
N THR A 206 -17.91 -1.29 -8.07
CA THR A 206 -17.44 -2.13 -6.98
C THR A 206 -15.93 -2.03 -6.81
N ASP A 207 -15.46 -1.91 -5.56
CA ASP A 207 -14.04 -2.07 -5.25
C ASP A 207 -13.61 -3.54 -5.37
N THR A 208 -12.32 -3.83 -5.14
CA THR A 208 -11.77 -5.19 -5.25
C THR A 208 -12.51 -6.20 -4.37
N VAL A 209 -12.82 -5.85 -3.12
CA VAL A 209 -13.45 -6.80 -2.17
C VAL A 209 -14.88 -7.08 -2.59
N GLU A 210 -15.63 -6.05 -2.94
CA GLU A 210 -17.01 -6.22 -3.37
C GLU A 210 -17.09 -6.94 -4.72
N THR A 211 -16.17 -6.67 -5.64
CA THR A 211 -16.05 -7.40 -6.91
C THR A 211 -15.87 -8.90 -6.67
N ILE A 212 -14.97 -9.29 -5.75
CA ILE A 212 -14.76 -10.70 -5.39
C ILE A 212 -16.03 -11.32 -4.79
N LYS A 213 -16.73 -10.61 -3.90
CA LYS A 213 -17.99 -11.08 -3.31
C LYS A 213 -19.09 -11.25 -4.36
N GLN A 214 -19.20 -10.33 -5.31
CA GLN A 214 -20.20 -10.38 -6.37
C GLN A 214 -19.91 -11.46 -7.41
N MET A 215 -18.64 -11.68 -7.78
CA MET A 215 -18.23 -12.84 -8.57
C MET A 215 -18.60 -14.15 -7.84
N HIS A 216 -18.30 -14.24 -6.54
CA HIS A 216 -18.63 -15.42 -5.74
C HIS A 216 -20.15 -15.68 -5.64
N ARG A 217 -20.99 -14.64 -5.61
CA ARG A 217 -22.46 -14.76 -5.63
C ARG A 217 -23.04 -14.96 -7.04
N GLY A 218 -22.22 -14.86 -8.09
CA GLY A 218 -22.65 -14.97 -9.49
C GLY A 218 -23.30 -13.70 -10.06
N ALA A 219 -23.18 -12.56 -9.38
CA ALA A 219 -23.69 -11.27 -9.88
C ALA A 219 -22.76 -10.67 -10.94
N ILE A 220 -21.44 -10.82 -10.77
CA ILE A 220 -20.44 -10.51 -11.81
C ILE A 220 -20.09 -11.81 -12.53
N ARG A 221 -20.19 -11.82 -13.86
CA ARG A 221 -19.96 -12.99 -14.71
C ARG A 221 -18.81 -12.81 -15.71
N VAL A 222 -18.35 -11.58 -15.90
CA VAL A 222 -17.22 -11.25 -16.76
C VAL A 222 -16.20 -10.49 -15.93
N PHE A 223 -14.98 -11.01 -15.88
CA PHE A 223 -13.85 -10.40 -15.20
C PHE A 223 -12.75 -10.12 -16.22
N ILE A 224 -12.29 -8.88 -16.29
CA ILE A 224 -11.18 -8.46 -17.14
C ILE A 224 -10.12 -7.83 -16.24
N ALA A 225 -8.93 -8.41 -16.24
CA ALA A 225 -7.77 -7.87 -15.51
C ALA A 225 -6.76 -7.27 -16.49
N MET A 226 -6.43 -6.00 -16.30
CA MET A 226 -5.34 -5.33 -17.00
C MET A 226 -4.08 -5.39 -16.16
N GLY A 227 -3.22 -6.35 -16.48
CA GLY A 227 -2.05 -6.67 -15.67
C GLY A 227 -2.41 -7.22 -14.28
N GLY A 228 -1.35 -7.50 -13.51
CA GLY A 228 -1.47 -7.98 -12.15
C GLY A 228 -1.74 -9.47 -12.00
N ASN A 229 -1.50 -9.98 -10.79
CA ASN A 229 -1.77 -11.36 -10.39
C ASN A 229 -2.91 -11.31 -9.36
N PHE A 230 -4.14 -11.10 -9.86
CA PHE A 230 -5.31 -10.79 -9.04
C PHE A 230 -5.51 -11.81 -7.92
N LEU A 231 -5.50 -13.11 -8.24
CA LEU A 231 -5.69 -14.18 -7.27
C LEU A 231 -4.64 -14.16 -6.15
N ALA A 232 -3.36 -13.98 -6.50
CA ALA A 232 -2.31 -13.97 -5.49
C ALA A 232 -2.24 -12.66 -4.71
N ALA A 233 -2.73 -11.54 -5.27
CA ALA A 233 -2.67 -10.23 -4.63
C ALA A 233 -3.88 -9.95 -3.73
N ALA A 234 -5.04 -10.53 -4.04
CA ALA A 234 -6.28 -10.40 -3.30
C ALA A 234 -6.22 -11.11 -1.92
N PRO A 235 -7.04 -10.68 -0.95
CA PRO A 235 -7.24 -11.44 0.29
C PRO A 235 -7.99 -12.74 0.02
N ASP A 236 -7.99 -13.64 1.00
CA ASP A 236 -8.82 -14.85 1.01
C ASP A 236 -8.64 -15.68 -0.27
N THR A 237 -7.41 -16.13 -0.51
CA THR A 237 -6.99 -16.74 -1.79
C THR A 237 -7.95 -17.83 -2.27
N GLU A 238 -8.41 -18.72 -1.38
CA GLU A 238 -9.35 -19.80 -1.73
C GLU A 238 -10.75 -19.27 -2.08
N PHE A 239 -11.25 -18.27 -1.36
CA PHE A 239 -12.52 -17.62 -1.69
C PHE A 239 -12.44 -16.90 -3.03
N THR A 240 -11.33 -16.18 -3.27
CA THR A 240 -11.07 -15.48 -4.54
C THR A 240 -10.94 -16.45 -5.71
N ALA A 241 -10.29 -17.61 -5.52
CA ALA A 241 -10.23 -18.67 -6.52
C ALA A 241 -11.65 -19.14 -6.93
N LYS A 242 -12.47 -19.51 -5.94
CA LYS A 242 -13.87 -19.90 -6.17
C LYS A 242 -14.72 -18.80 -6.80
N ALA A 243 -14.40 -17.54 -6.53
CA ALA A 243 -15.07 -16.40 -7.15
C ALA A 243 -14.74 -16.32 -8.65
N LEU A 244 -13.46 -16.44 -9.03
CA LEU A 244 -13.02 -16.45 -10.42
C LEU A 244 -13.63 -17.63 -11.21
N GLU A 245 -13.65 -18.83 -10.60
CA GLU A 245 -14.23 -20.04 -11.21
C GLU A 245 -15.73 -19.92 -11.52
N LYS A 246 -16.46 -19.01 -10.84
CA LYS A 246 -17.88 -18.77 -11.08
C LYS A 246 -18.17 -17.77 -12.21
N CYS A 247 -17.13 -17.12 -12.74
CA CYS A 247 -17.27 -16.24 -13.89
C CYS A 247 -17.49 -17.07 -15.17
N ARG A 248 -18.31 -16.54 -16.07
CA ARG A 248 -18.43 -17.07 -17.44
C ARG A 248 -17.18 -16.77 -18.26
N LEU A 249 -16.58 -15.59 -18.07
CA LEU A 249 -15.36 -15.18 -18.76
C LEU A 249 -14.37 -14.57 -17.77
N THR A 250 -13.14 -15.05 -17.79
CA THR A 250 -11.97 -14.42 -17.17
C THR A 250 -10.96 -14.08 -18.26
N ALA A 251 -10.75 -12.79 -18.53
CA ALA A 251 -9.78 -12.31 -19.50
C ALA A 251 -8.63 -11.57 -18.79
N HIS A 252 -7.40 -11.87 -19.19
CA HIS A 252 -6.21 -11.27 -18.60
C HIS A 252 -5.33 -10.63 -19.69
N VAL A 253 -5.15 -9.32 -19.62
CA VAL A 253 -4.10 -8.61 -20.37
C VAL A 253 -2.80 -8.80 -19.60
N SER A 254 -1.80 -9.44 -20.20
CA SER A 254 -0.64 -9.92 -19.44
C SER A 254 0.66 -9.94 -20.22
N THR A 255 1.71 -9.46 -19.58
CA THR A 255 3.10 -9.52 -20.07
C THR A 255 3.78 -10.85 -19.75
N LYS A 256 3.24 -11.61 -18.79
CA LYS A 256 3.74 -12.92 -18.39
C LYS A 256 2.67 -13.79 -17.74
N LEU A 257 2.88 -15.10 -17.75
CA LEU A 257 2.01 -16.03 -17.05
C LEU A 257 2.10 -15.87 -15.52
N ASN A 258 0.96 -16.03 -14.84
CA ASN A 258 0.87 -16.03 -13.39
C ASN A 258 -0.26 -16.97 -12.92
N ARG A 259 -0.41 -17.14 -11.60
CA ARG A 259 -1.35 -18.11 -11.01
C ARG A 259 -2.81 -17.86 -11.39
N SER A 260 -3.20 -16.61 -11.64
CA SER A 260 -4.55 -16.25 -12.05
C SER A 260 -4.94 -16.83 -13.41
N HIS A 261 -3.97 -17.24 -14.25
CA HIS A 261 -4.23 -17.87 -15.55
C HIS A 261 -4.52 -19.36 -15.46
N LEU A 262 -4.35 -19.97 -14.28
CA LEU A 262 -4.60 -21.39 -14.03
C LEU A 262 -5.90 -21.63 -13.27
N ILE A 263 -6.49 -20.58 -12.69
CA ILE A 263 -7.75 -20.61 -11.95
C ILE A 263 -8.70 -19.65 -12.65
N THR A 264 -9.51 -20.19 -13.55
CA THR A 264 -10.25 -19.43 -14.55
C THR A 264 -11.74 -19.67 -14.44
N GLY A 265 -12.52 -18.78 -15.05
CA GLY A 265 -13.94 -19.03 -15.31
C GLY A 265 -14.16 -20.09 -16.39
N GLU A 266 -15.40 -20.20 -16.86
CA GLU A 266 -15.78 -21.16 -17.92
C GLU A 266 -14.99 -20.94 -19.22
N ILE A 267 -14.74 -19.68 -19.58
CA ILE A 267 -13.91 -19.27 -20.70
C ILE A 267 -12.74 -18.45 -20.16
N ALA A 268 -11.54 -18.79 -20.59
CA ALA A 268 -10.32 -18.10 -20.23
C ALA A 268 -9.66 -17.49 -21.47
N LEU A 269 -9.36 -16.18 -21.41
CA LEU A 269 -8.58 -15.49 -22.42
C LEU A 269 -7.32 -14.91 -21.79
N ILE A 270 -6.20 -15.04 -22.50
CA ILE A 270 -4.99 -14.29 -22.22
C ILE A 270 -4.74 -13.43 -23.44
N LEU A 271 -4.62 -12.13 -23.23
CA LEU A 271 -4.28 -11.14 -24.24
C LEU A 271 -2.82 -10.72 -23.96
N PRO A 272 -1.84 -11.31 -24.65
CA PRO A 272 -0.44 -10.96 -24.44
C PRO A 272 -0.21 -9.51 -24.81
N CYS A 273 0.39 -8.75 -23.90
CA CYS A 273 0.67 -7.33 -24.14
C CYS A 273 2.16 -7.01 -24.04
N LEU A 274 2.53 -5.89 -24.65
CA LEU A 274 3.85 -5.29 -24.48
C LEU A 274 4.10 -4.97 -23.00
N GLY A 275 5.28 -5.37 -22.51
CA GLY A 275 5.81 -4.93 -21.25
C GLY A 275 6.27 -3.48 -21.31
N ARG A 276 6.27 -2.81 -20.16
CA ARG A 276 6.74 -1.42 -20.01
C ARG A 276 8.15 -1.18 -20.55
N SER A 277 8.99 -2.22 -20.59
CA SER A 277 10.37 -2.15 -21.07
C SER A 277 10.49 -2.31 -22.59
N GLU A 278 9.43 -2.73 -23.28
CA GLU A 278 9.42 -2.97 -24.73
C GLU A 278 9.03 -1.69 -25.48
N ILE A 279 9.65 -1.48 -26.64
CA ILE A 279 9.39 -0.34 -27.51
C ILE A 279 8.06 -0.56 -28.22
N ASP A 280 7.16 0.42 -28.09
CA ASP A 280 5.88 0.43 -28.77
C ASP A 280 5.97 1.30 -30.03
N ARG A 281 5.88 0.68 -31.22
CA ARG A 281 5.98 1.36 -32.51
C ARG A 281 4.63 1.42 -33.19
N GLN A 282 4.12 2.64 -33.35
CA GLN A 282 2.86 2.93 -34.02
C GLN A 282 3.12 3.67 -35.34
N SER A 283 2.07 3.94 -36.12
CA SER A 283 2.23 4.56 -37.44
C SER A 283 2.85 5.97 -37.41
N THR A 284 2.75 6.68 -36.29
CA THR A 284 3.41 8.00 -36.09
C THR A 284 4.82 7.90 -35.49
N GLY A 285 5.29 6.70 -35.15
CA GLY A 285 6.62 6.44 -34.59
C GLY A 285 6.58 5.77 -33.21
N GLU A 286 7.72 5.83 -32.52
CA GLU A 286 7.88 5.28 -31.17
C GLU A 286 7.05 6.06 -30.14
N GLN A 287 6.15 5.34 -29.47
CA GLN A 287 5.25 5.91 -28.47
C GLN A 287 5.83 5.77 -27.06
N PHE A 288 5.27 6.54 -26.12
CA PHE A 288 5.63 6.43 -24.70
C PHE A 288 4.46 6.77 -23.80
N VAL A 289 4.45 6.14 -22.63
CA VAL A 289 3.46 6.37 -21.57
C VAL A 289 4.01 7.31 -20.51
N THR A 290 3.15 7.87 -19.67
CA THR A 290 3.54 8.73 -18.54
C THR A 290 3.16 8.09 -17.22
N VAL A 291 3.95 8.35 -16.18
CA VAL A 291 3.66 7.92 -14.81
C VAL A 291 3.64 9.10 -13.85
N GLU A 292 2.73 9.07 -12.89
CA GLU A 292 2.69 9.98 -11.74
C GLU A 292 3.33 9.30 -10.53
N ASP A 293 4.38 9.90 -9.97
CA ASP A 293 5.03 9.39 -8.77
C ASP A 293 4.28 9.77 -7.47
N SER A 294 4.76 9.29 -6.33
CA SER A 294 4.13 9.57 -5.02
C SER A 294 4.15 11.05 -4.62
N MET A 295 4.94 11.88 -5.31
CA MET A 295 5.06 13.33 -5.05
C MET A 295 4.20 14.16 -6.00
N GLY A 296 3.43 13.52 -6.88
CA GLY A 296 2.58 14.17 -7.88
C GLY A 296 3.37 14.75 -9.05
N ILE A 297 4.47 14.09 -9.43
CA ILE A 297 5.29 14.47 -10.58
C ILE A 297 4.99 13.54 -11.75
N ILE A 298 4.68 14.12 -12.90
CA ILE A 298 4.47 13.41 -14.16
C ILE A 298 5.80 13.20 -14.86
N ASN A 299 6.13 11.94 -15.13
CA ASN A 299 7.39 11.50 -15.71
C ASN A 299 7.12 10.71 -17.01
N PRO A 300 7.93 10.87 -18.07
CA PRO A 300 7.87 10.00 -19.23
C PRO A 300 8.40 8.60 -18.89
N SER A 301 7.85 7.58 -19.54
CA SER A 301 8.26 6.19 -19.40
C SER A 301 8.35 5.53 -20.77
N ARG A 302 9.57 5.15 -21.16
CA ARG A 302 9.89 4.58 -22.47
C ARG A 302 10.43 3.16 -22.33
N GLY A 303 9.94 2.27 -23.17
CA GLY A 303 10.61 1.00 -23.42
C GLY A 303 11.89 1.22 -24.23
N VAL A 304 12.85 0.32 -24.05
CA VAL A 304 14.16 0.35 -24.74
C VAL A 304 14.55 -1.02 -25.31
N LEU A 305 13.73 -2.04 -25.06
CA LEU A 305 13.92 -3.40 -25.56
C LEU A 305 13.02 -3.62 -26.77
N GLU A 306 13.48 -4.41 -27.74
CA GLU A 306 12.60 -4.86 -28.81
C GLU A 306 11.50 -5.78 -28.25
N PRO A 307 10.28 -5.70 -28.79
CA PRO A 307 9.20 -6.62 -28.40
C PRO A 307 9.62 -8.09 -28.52
N ALA A 308 9.26 -8.90 -27.54
CA ALA A 308 9.58 -10.32 -27.52
C ALA A 308 8.87 -11.10 -28.64
N SER A 309 7.79 -10.55 -29.20
CA SER A 309 7.08 -11.09 -30.36
C SER A 309 6.36 -9.96 -31.11
N GLN A 310 6.24 -10.12 -32.44
CA GLN A 310 5.46 -9.21 -33.29
C GLN A 310 3.95 -9.33 -33.09
N GLN A 311 3.49 -10.33 -32.33
CA GLN A 311 2.07 -10.54 -32.00
C GLN A 311 1.63 -9.81 -30.73
N LEU A 312 2.56 -9.17 -30.01
CA LEU A 312 2.23 -8.42 -28.80
C LEU A 312 1.60 -7.09 -29.18
N GLU A 313 0.47 -6.78 -28.56
CA GLU A 313 -0.20 -5.49 -28.70
C GLU A 313 0.04 -4.62 -27.46
N SER A 314 -0.01 -3.30 -27.62
CA SER A 314 0.04 -2.38 -26.49
C SER A 314 -1.26 -2.40 -25.69
N GLU A 315 -1.23 -1.99 -24.43
CA GLU A 315 -2.46 -1.86 -23.63
C GLU A 315 -3.49 -0.94 -24.30
N PRO A 316 -3.12 0.24 -24.85
CA PRO A 316 -4.06 1.06 -25.63
C PRO A 316 -4.64 0.36 -26.85
N ALA A 317 -3.83 -0.40 -27.61
CA ALA A 317 -4.31 -1.17 -28.76
C ALA A 317 -5.33 -2.24 -28.35
N ILE A 318 -5.08 -2.97 -27.26
CA ILE A 318 -6.00 -3.98 -26.75
C ILE A 318 -7.32 -3.34 -26.28
N ILE A 319 -7.26 -2.21 -25.54
CA ILE A 319 -8.46 -1.49 -25.09
C ILE A 319 -9.29 -1.02 -26.28
N ALA A 320 -8.65 -0.35 -27.25
CA ALA A 320 -9.30 0.15 -28.44
C ALA A 320 -9.86 -0.99 -29.31
N GLY A 321 -9.15 -2.11 -29.43
CA GLY A 321 -9.64 -3.31 -30.10
C GLY A 321 -10.91 -3.87 -29.45
N MET A 322 -10.93 -3.98 -28.12
CA MET A 322 -12.14 -4.36 -27.37
C MET A 322 -13.27 -3.36 -27.56
N ALA A 323 -12.99 -2.06 -27.52
CA ALA A 323 -13.98 -1.01 -27.72
C ALA A 323 -14.61 -1.09 -29.12
N ARG A 324 -13.81 -1.27 -30.17
CA ARG A 324 -14.32 -1.45 -31.54
C ARG A 324 -15.18 -2.71 -31.67
N ALA A 325 -14.72 -3.83 -31.10
CA ALA A 325 -15.44 -5.10 -31.18
C ALA A 325 -16.78 -5.10 -30.42
N THR A 326 -16.92 -4.24 -29.40
CA THR A 326 -18.09 -4.25 -28.50
C THR A 326 -19.02 -3.06 -28.67
N LEU A 327 -18.47 -1.85 -28.85
CA LEU A 327 -19.24 -0.61 -28.97
C LEU A 327 -19.69 -0.36 -30.42
N GLY A 328 -18.82 -0.65 -31.39
CA GLY A 328 -19.08 -0.37 -32.81
C GLY A 328 -19.47 1.09 -33.04
N ASP A 329 -20.48 1.32 -33.88
CA ASP A 329 -20.97 2.67 -34.24
C ASP A 329 -21.61 3.45 -33.09
N ARG A 330 -21.76 2.84 -31.89
CA ARG A 330 -22.26 3.54 -30.69
C ARG A 330 -21.22 4.47 -30.05
N SER A 331 -19.95 4.35 -30.45
CA SER A 331 -18.85 5.18 -29.95
C SER A 331 -18.45 6.19 -31.02
N SER A 332 -18.33 7.47 -30.66
CA SER A 332 -17.77 8.51 -31.53
C SER A 332 -16.25 8.69 -31.42
N VAL A 333 -15.60 7.93 -30.53
CA VAL A 333 -14.15 8.00 -30.30
C VAL A 333 -13.37 7.47 -31.50
N ASP A 334 -12.38 8.23 -31.98
CA ASP A 334 -11.40 7.80 -33.00
C ASP A 334 -10.36 6.85 -32.39
N TRP A 335 -10.79 5.62 -32.11
CA TRP A 335 -9.95 4.60 -31.48
C TRP A 335 -8.66 4.31 -32.24
N GLU A 336 -8.69 4.28 -33.57
CA GLU A 336 -7.49 4.06 -34.39
C GLU A 336 -6.54 5.26 -34.30
N GLY A 337 -7.06 6.48 -34.32
CA GLY A 337 -6.28 7.69 -34.10
C GLY A 337 -5.56 7.67 -32.75
N LEU A 338 -6.25 7.27 -31.68
CA LEU A 338 -5.65 7.18 -30.34
C LEU A 338 -4.54 6.13 -30.24
N ILE A 339 -4.69 4.99 -30.91
CA ILE A 339 -3.62 3.97 -30.98
C ILE A 339 -2.43 4.52 -31.78
N SER A 340 -2.71 5.21 -32.89
CA SER A 340 -1.67 5.67 -33.80
C SER A 340 -0.72 6.72 -33.20
N ASP A 341 -1.19 7.52 -32.25
CA ASP A 341 -0.45 8.63 -31.63
C ASP A 341 -0.94 8.89 -30.19
N TYR A 342 -0.09 8.57 -29.21
CA TYR A 342 -0.40 8.75 -27.79
C TYR A 342 -0.41 10.22 -27.35
N ASN A 343 0.06 11.15 -28.18
CA ASN A 343 -0.16 12.57 -27.92
C ASN A 343 -1.65 12.89 -27.86
N ARG A 344 -2.47 12.26 -28.71
CA ARG A 344 -3.93 12.48 -28.74
C ARG A 344 -4.61 12.00 -27.46
N ILE A 345 -4.13 10.89 -26.88
CA ILE A 345 -4.60 10.43 -25.56
C ILE A 345 -4.29 11.50 -24.50
N ARG A 346 -3.09 12.10 -24.54
CA ARG A 346 -2.69 13.17 -23.62
C ARG A 346 -3.47 14.46 -23.84
N ASP A 347 -3.87 14.78 -25.08
CA ASP A 347 -4.75 15.91 -25.37
C ASP A 347 -6.14 15.71 -24.73
N HIS A 348 -6.73 14.51 -24.85
CA HIS A 348 -7.98 14.21 -24.14
C HIS A 348 -7.85 14.27 -22.61
N ILE A 349 -6.72 13.81 -22.06
CA ILE A 349 -6.42 13.96 -20.62
C ILE A 349 -6.41 15.43 -20.22
N GLU A 350 -5.78 16.30 -21.01
CA GLU A 350 -5.74 17.75 -20.77
C GLU A 350 -7.15 18.38 -20.74
N HIS A 351 -8.06 17.95 -21.61
CA HIS A 351 -9.43 18.47 -21.63
C HIS A 351 -10.25 18.05 -20.40
N VAL A 352 -10.01 16.85 -19.88
CA VAL A 352 -10.81 16.26 -18.79
C VAL A 352 -10.22 16.58 -17.41
N ILE A 353 -8.91 16.48 -17.24
CA ILE A 353 -8.25 16.42 -15.93
C ILE A 353 -7.49 17.72 -15.62
N PRO A 354 -7.88 18.48 -14.58
CA PRO A 354 -7.18 19.71 -14.20
C PRO A 354 -5.70 19.49 -13.86
N GLY A 355 -4.84 20.45 -14.22
CA GLY A 355 -3.40 20.41 -13.94
C GLY A 355 -2.54 19.82 -15.07
N PHE A 356 -3.19 19.29 -16.11
CA PHE A 356 -2.56 18.77 -17.33
C PHE A 356 -2.57 19.78 -18.48
N GLU A 357 -2.79 21.07 -18.22
CA GLU A 357 -2.76 22.09 -19.26
C GLU A 357 -1.40 22.09 -19.98
N ARG A 358 -1.45 22.11 -21.31
CA ARG A 358 -0.32 21.96 -22.23
C ARG A 358 0.48 20.68 -21.98
N PHE A 359 -0.21 19.54 -21.85
CA PHE A 359 0.40 18.27 -21.43
C PHE A 359 1.57 17.90 -22.36
N ASN A 360 1.31 17.78 -23.66
CA ASN A 360 2.30 17.35 -24.64
C ASN A 360 3.51 18.30 -24.72
N GLU A 361 3.28 19.61 -24.63
CA GLU A 361 4.35 20.62 -24.58
C GLU A 361 5.24 20.41 -23.34
N ARG A 362 4.64 20.29 -22.16
CA ARG A 362 5.37 20.19 -20.89
C ARG A 362 6.17 18.90 -20.80
N ILE A 363 5.55 17.75 -21.08
CA ILE A 363 6.21 16.45 -20.97
C ILE A 363 7.28 16.23 -22.03
N GLY A 364 7.21 16.96 -23.15
CA GLY A 364 8.25 16.96 -24.17
C GLY A 364 9.52 17.73 -23.75
N GLN A 365 9.41 18.65 -22.78
CA GLN A 365 10.52 19.47 -22.29
C GLN A 365 11.15 18.88 -21.03
N ASP A 366 10.34 18.58 -20.01
CA ASP A 366 10.79 18.04 -18.73
C ASP A 366 9.62 17.34 -17.99
N VAL A 367 9.90 16.79 -16.81
CA VAL A 367 8.87 16.37 -15.85
C VAL A 367 8.10 17.57 -15.32
N PHE A 368 6.86 17.36 -14.87
CA PHE A 368 6.08 18.46 -14.30
C PHE A 368 5.24 18.05 -13.10
N TYR A 369 5.05 18.99 -12.17
CA TYR A 369 4.24 18.79 -10.98
C TYR A 369 2.77 19.05 -11.26
N LEU A 370 1.90 18.20 -10.72
CA LEU A 370 0.48 18.50 -10.59
C LEU A 370 0.25 19.54 -9.45
N PRO A 371 -0.78 20.39 -9.60
CA PRO A 371 -1.12 21.38 -8.58
C PRO A 371 -1.60 20.70 -7.29
N ASN A 372 -1.18 21.23 -6.15
CA ASN A 372 -1.61 20.72 -4.85
C ASN A 372 -1.98 21.89 -3.93
N ALA A 373 -3.28 22.14 -3.78
CA ALA A 373 -3.83 23.27 -3.04
C ALA A 373 -3.31 23.40 -1.59
N ALA A 374 -3.16 22.27 -0.89
CA ALA A 374 -2.69 22.26 0.49
C ALA A 374 -1.19 22.54 0.59
N ARG A 375 -0.38 21.97 -0.31
CA ARG A 375 1.07 22.20 -0.41
C ARG A 375 1.38 23.63 -0.85
N ASP A 376 0.73 24.08 -1.91
CA ASP A 376 1.11 25.30 -2.63
C ASP A 376 0.53 26.56 -1.99
N HIS A 377 -0.66 26.45 -1.39
CA HIS A 377 -1.41 27.61 -0.94
C HIS A 377 -2.07 27.46 0.44
N ARG A 378 -1.87 26.33 1.13
CA ARG A 378 -2.59 25.98 2.38
C ARG A 378 -4.11 26.12 2.22
N LYS A 379 -4.62 25.79 1.03
CA LYS A 379 -6.05 25.73 0.74
C LYS A 379 -6.51 24.29 0.87
N PHE A 380 -7.64 24.10 1.56
CA PHE A 380 -8.21 22.78 1.81
C PHE A 380 -9.54 22.68 1.08
N ASN A 381 -9.62 21.75 0.13
CA ASN A 381 -10.77 21.59 -0.76
C ASN A 381 -11.89 20.81 -0.05
N ASN A 382 -12.51 21.46 0.95
CA ASN A 382 -13.70 20.99 1.66
C ASN A 382 -14.64 22.18 1.90
N GLU A 383 -15.84 21.92 2.41
CA GLU A 383 -16.87 22.93 2.64
C GLU A 383 -16.44 24.06 3.61
N ILE A 384 -15.49 23.78 4.50
CA ILE A 384 -15.02 24.71 5.53
C ILE A 384 -13.81 25.53 5.05
N GLY A 385 -13.10 25.06 4.01
CA GLY A 385 -11.88 25.68 3.50
C GLY A 385 -10.65 25.54 4.42
N LYS A 386 -10.75 24.76 5.50
CA LYS A 386 -9.69 24.57 6.51
C LYS A 386 -9.34 23.10 6.73
N ALA A 387 -8.14 22.84 7.25
CA ALA A 387 -7.77 21.50 7.73
C ALA A 387 -8.57 21.16 8.99
N LEU A 388 -9.03 19.92 9.11
CA LEU A 388 -9.87 19.50 10.22
C LEU A 388 -9.06 18.67 11.21
N PHE A 389 -9.02 19.12 12.46
CA PHE A 389 -8.69 18.23 13.56
C PHE A 389 -9.82 17.23 13.75
N THR A 390 -9.45 15.98 14.04
CA THR A 390 -10.36 14.85 14.16
C THR A 390 -10.09 14.10 15.45
N VAL A 391 -11.11 13.43 15.99
CA VAL A 391 -11.00 12.65 17.24
C VAL A 391 -11.35 11.21 16.97
N HIS A 392 -10.54 10.30 17.51
CA HIS A 392 -10.74 8.86 17.36
C HIS A 392 -10.55 8.14 18.70
N PRO A 393 -11.31 7.07 18.98
CA PRO A 393 -11.07 6.24 20.15
C PRO A 393 -9.76 5.46 20.00
N ILE A 394 -9.13 5.12 21.13
CA ILE A 394 -8.00 4.18 21.15
C ILE A 394 -8.51 2.77 20.84
N PRO A 395 -7.96 2.06 19.84
CA PRO A 395 -8.38 0.70 19.51
C PRO A 395 -8.10 -0.28 20.66
N ARG A 396 -9.11 -1.09 21.00
CA ARG A 396 -8.99 -2.20 21.97
C ARG A 396 -8.74 -3.52 21.23
N ASN A 397 -7.47 -3.83 21.04
CA ASN A 397 -7.02 -5.04 20.33
C ASN A 397 -6.75 -6.19 21.33
N GLU A 398 -7.77 -6.58 22.08
CA GLU A 398 -7.67 -7.70 23.03
C GLU A 398 -7.59 -9.03 22.30
N LEU A 399 -6.72 -9.91 22.77
CA LEU A 399 -6.52 -11.25 22.21
C LEU A 399 -6.93 -12.28 23.25
N GLY A 400 -7.65 -13.31 22.80
CA GLY A 400 -7.90 -14.49 23.62
C GLY A 400 -6.61 -15.29 23.87
N PRO A 401 -6.60 -16.21 24.84
CA PRO A 401 -5.42 -17.04 25.15
C PRO A 401 -4.88 -17.77 23.92
N GLY A 402 -3.55 -17.78 23.76
CA GLY A 402 -2.87 -18.47 22.65
C GLY A 402 -3.09 -17.84 21.26
N LYS A 403 -3.61 -16.62 21.19
CA LYS A 403 -3.82 -15.89 19.93
C LYS A 403 -2.76 -14.80 19.74
N PHE A 404 -2.43 -14.55 18.47
CA PHE A 404 -1.48 -13.53 18.04
C PHE A 404 -2.07 -12.66 16.95
N ILE A 405 -1.57 -11.44 16.80
CA ILE A 405 -1.86 -10.59 15.64
C ILE A 405 -0.83 -10.89 14.56
N LEU A 406 -1.28 -11.24 13.37
CA LEU A 406 -0.46 -11.47 12.19
C LEU A 406 -0.54 -10.26 11.26
N MET A 407 0.63 -9.80 10.80
CA MET A 407 0.75 -8.96 9.61
C MET A 407 1.47 -9.67 8.47
N THR A 408 1.06 -9.38 7.25
CA THR A 408 1.81 -9.80 6.05
C THR A 408 2.86 -8.76 5.67
N ILE A 409 4.04 -9.18 5.27
CA ILE A 409 5.16 -8.31 4.86
C ILE A 409 5.76 -8.77 3.53
N ARG A 410 6.61 -7.95 2.91
CA ARG A 410 7.37 -8.33 1.70
C ARG A 410 8.83 -8.60 2.07
N SER A 411 9.45 -9.52 1.36
CA SER A 411 10.90 -9.73 1.44
C SER A 411 11.66 -8.70 0.60
N HIS A 412 12.97 -8.64 0.77
CA HIS A 412 13.86 -7.82 -0.07
C HIS A 412 13.81 -8.25 -1.56
N ASP A 413 13.95 -9.55 -1.85
CA ASP A 413 13.99 -10.08 -3.23
C ASP A 413 12.58 -10.32 -3.81
N GLN A 414 11.72 -9.32 -3.67
CA GLN A 414 10.33 -9.39 -4.11
C GLN A 414 9.84 -8.00 -4.55
N PHE A 415 9.11 -7.97 -5.66
CA PHE A 415 8.28 -6.83 -6.03
C PHE A 415 6.82 -7.25 -6.17
N ASN A 416 5.97 -6.76 -5.27
CA ASN A 416 4.57 -7.17 -5.19
C ASN A 416 4.43 -8.71 -5.13
N THR A 417 3.74 -9.35 -6.08
CA THR A 417 3.58 -10.82 -6.17
C THR A 417 4.68 -11.50 -6.99
N HIS A 418 5.63 -10.73 -7.53
CA HIS A 418 6.79 -11.26 -8.22
C HIS A 418 7.90 -11.56 -7.22
N ILE A 419 8.24 -12.83 -7.10
CA ILE A 419 9.31 -13.31 -6.24
C ILE A 419 10.56 -13.48 -7.13
N TYR A 420 11.62 -12.73 -6.85
CA TYR A 420 12.89 -12.82 -7.58
C TYR A 420 13.85 -13.83 -6.94
N GLY A 421 13.70 -14.05 -5.63
CA GLY A 421 14.51 -15.00 -4.87
C GLY A 421 13.78 -15.50 -3.62
N LEU A 422 14.26 -16.61 -3.09
CA LEU A 422 13.75 -17.23 -1.86
C LEU A 422 14.46 -16.74 -0.60
N ASP A 423 15.40 -15.81 -0.74
CA ASP A 423 16.17 -15.26 0.36
C ASP A 423 15.57 -13.94 0.85
N ASP A 424 15.71 -13.70 2.16
CA ASP A 424 15.52 -12.39 2.78
C ASP A 424 16.71 -12.10 3.68
N ARG A 425 17.75 -11.53 3.06
CA ARG A 425 19.00 -11.16 3.73
C ARG A 425 18.80 -10.16 4.88
N TYR A 426 17.70 -9.40 4.87
CA TYR A 426 17.43 -8.44 5.94
C TYR A 426 16.87 -9.10 7.21
N ARG A 427 16.35 -10.33 7.08
CA ARG A 427 15.75 -11.08 8.18
C ARG A 427 16.44 -12.42 8.44
N GLY A 428 17.53 -12.71 7.72
CA GLY A 428 18.30 -13.94 7.86
C GLY A 428 17.58 -15.19 7.37
N ILE A 429 16.63 -15.03 6.43
CA ILE A 429 15.91 -16.16 5.84
C ILE A 429 16.59 -16.56 4.55
N TYR A 430 16.80 -17.87 4.37
CA TYR A 430 17.44 -18.45 3.20
C TYR A 430 16.58 -19.58 2.65
N ASN A 431 16.44 -19.61 1.33
CA ASN A 431 15.79 -20.68 0.58
C ASN A 431 14.38 -21.06 1.08
N GLY A 432 13.58 -20.08 1.50
CA GLY A 432 12.26 -20.34 2.06
C GLY A 432 11.44 -19.08 2.31
N ARG A 433 10.11 -19.21 2.14
CA ARG A 433 9.16 -18.10 2.32
C ARG A 433 7.95 -18.43 3.18
N ARG A 434 7.72 -19.70 3.51
CA ARG A 434 6.69 -20.06 4.49
C ARG A 434 7.28 -19.95 5.89
N VAL A 435 7.41 -18.72 6.36
CA VAL A 435 8.04 -18.39 7.65
C VAL A 435 7.05 -17.61 8.52
N LEU A 436 7.01 -17.92 9.81
CA LEU A 436 6.30 -17.13 10.82
C LEU A 436 7.31 -16.48 11.76
N PHE A 437 7.46 -15.17 11.64
CA PHE A 437 8.24 -14.37 12.58
C PHE A 437 7.47 -14.22 13.89
N MET A 438 8.10 -14.58 15.01
CA MET A 438 7.50 -14.52 16.34
C MET A 438 8.50 -13.96 17.35
N ASN A 439 8.01 -13.24 18.37
CA ASN A 439 8.87 -12.78 19.45
C ASN A 439 9.50 -13.99 20.20
N PRO A 440 10.79 -13.96 20.58
CA PRO A 440 11.43 -15.09 21.28
C PRO A 440 10.74 -15.51 22.57
N GLU A 441 10.21 -14.56 23.36
CA GLU A 441 9.46 -14.87 24.58
C GLU A 441 8.12 -15.52 24.26
N ASP A 442 7.43 -15.05 23.23
CA ASP A 442 6.16 -15.64 22.79
C ASP A 442 6.37 -17.07 22.25
N VAL A 443 7.49 -17.34 21.55
CA VAL A 443 7.88 -18.69 21.10
C VAL A 443 8.03 -19.61 22.32
N LYS A 444 8.74 -19.15 23.35
CA LYS A 444 8.97 -19.91 24.58
C LYS A 444 7.67 -20.15 25.36
N GLU A 445 6.85 -19.12 25.54
CA GLU A 445 5.57 -19.20 26.25
C GLU A 445 4.56 -20.11 25.53
N ALA A 446 4.60 -20.13 24.19
CA ALA A 446 3.78 -21.04 23.38
C ALA A 446 4.32 -22.48 23.33
N GLY A 447 5.47 -22.77 23.95
CA GLY A 447 6.09 -24.09 23.90
C GLY A 447 6.60 -24.48 22.50
N LEU A 448 6.91 -23.49 21.65
CA LEU A 448 7.42 -23.66 20.31
C LEU A 448 8.95 -23.54 20.28
N THR A 449 9.58 -23.98 19.18
CA THR A 449 11.03 -23.85 18.98
C THR A 449 11.40 -23.25 17.63
N GLN A 450 12.59 -22.62 17.55
CA GLN A 450 13.15 -22.10 16.30
C GLN A 450 13.20 -23.21 15.25
N GLY A 451 12.68 -22.94 14.06
CA GLY A 451 12.67 -23.90 12.95
C GLY A 451 11.57 -24.96 13.00
N GLN A 452 10.74 -24.98 14.04
CA GLN A 452 9.59 -25.88 14.11
C GLN A 452 8.57 -25.56 13.00
N ILE A 453 8.01 -26.60 12.38
CA ILE A 453 6.95 -26.46 11.37
C ILE A 453 5.59 -26.43 12.07
N VAL A 454 4.81 -25.39 11.77
CA VAL A 454 3.51 -25.09 12.37
C VAL A 454 2.44 -24.85 11.31
N ASN A 455 1.19 -25.00 11.71
CA ASN A 455 0.01 -24.60 10.97
C ASN A 455 -0.61 -23.37 11.63
N LEU A 456 -1.11 -22.46 10.79
CA LEU A 456 -1.73 -21.21 11.19
C LEU A 456 -3.23 -21.32 10.97
N THR A 457 -4.01 -20.92 11.98
CA THR A 457 -5.47 -20.77 11.86
C THR A 457 -5.82 -19.32 12.12
N SER A 458 -6.39 -18.65 11.12
CA SER A 458 -6.97 -17.31 11.25
C SER A 458 -8.40 -17.43 11.77
N HIS A 459 -8.76 -16.54 12.70
CA HIS A 459 -10.05 -16.49 13.39
C HIS A 459 -10.73 -15.16 13.09
N PHE A 460 -11.92 -15.19 12.48
CA PHE A 460 -12.70 -13.99 12.17
C PHE A 460 -14.19 -14.18 12.46
N GLY A 461 -14.82 -13.14 13.00
CA GLY A 461 -16.24 -13.18 13.38
C GLY A 461 -16.59 -14.38 14.28
N GLU A 462 -17.82 -14.86 14.15
CA GLU A 462 -18.32 -16.04 14.86
C GLU A 462 -17.99 -17.31 14.08
N GLY A 463 -16.79 -17.87 14.33
CA GLY A 463 -16.40 -19.20 13.86
C GLY A 463 -15.86 -19.27 12.43
N GLU A 464 -15.63 -18.16 11.73
CA GLU A 464 -14.99 -18.22 10.42
C GLU A 464 -13.48 -18.46 10.56
N ASN A 465 -13.05 -19.67 10.25
CA ASN A 465 -11.66 -20.07 10.29
C ASN A 465 -11.03 -20.21 8.90
N ARG A 466 -9.78 -19.78 8.76
CA ARG A 466 -8.95 -19.99 7.56
C ARG A 466 -7.64 -20.66 7.96
N TYR A 467 -7.14 -21.53 7.10
CA TYR A 467 -6.01 -22.40 7.44
C TYR A 467 -4.85 -22.17 6.47
N ALA A 468 -3.65 -22.07 7.01
CA ALA A 468 -2.44 -22.04 6.22
C ALA A 468 -1.42 -23.01 6.83
N ARG A 469 -0.95 -23.96 6.02
CA ARG A 469 -0.11 -25.06 6.48
C ARG A 469 1.39 -24.78 6.34
N HIS A 470 2.18 -25.49 7.13
CA HIS A 470 3.63 -25.66 6.95
C HIS A 470 4.42 -24.35 6.92
N PHE A 471 4.34 -23.59 8.00
CA PHE A 471 5.19 -22.41 8.24
C PHE A 471 6.30 -22.76 9.23
N GLN A 472 7.52 -22.32 8.96
CA GLN A 472 8.65 -22.49 9.86
C GLN A 472 8.73 -21.32 10.85
N ILE A 473 8.87 -21.60 12.14
CA ILE A 473 9.06 -20.57 13.17
C ILE A 473 10.42 -19.89 13.01
N ALA A 474 10.40 -18.56 12.98
CA ALA A 474 11.58 -17.70 13.08
C ALA A 474 11.44 -16.76 14.28
N ALA A 475 12.17 -17.04 15.35
CA ALA A 475 12.33 -16.14 16.49
C ALA A 475 12.97 -14.84 16.02
N TYR A 476 12.24 -13.73 16.18
CA TYR A 476 12.59 -12.43 15.65
C TYR A 476 12.12 -11.33 16.62
N PRO A 477 12.85 -10.22 16.78
CA PRO A 477 12.50 -9.13 17.71
C PRO A 477 11.30 -8.28 17.26
N ILE A 478 10.19 -8.92 16.88
CA ILE A 478 8.87 -8.29 16.71
C ILE A 478 8.25 -8.00 18.07
N ALA A 479 7.38 -6.98 18.18
CA ALA A 479 6.61 -6.70 19.38
C ALA A 479 5.86 -7.95 19.91
N ARG A 480 5.74 -8.09 21.24
CA ARG A 480 5.03 -9.24 21.86
C ARG A 480 3.57 -9.30 21.45
N GLY A 481 3.03 -10.51 21.37
CA GLY A 481 1.68 -10.81 20.87
C GLY A 481 1.50 -10.57 19.36
N CYS A 482 2.57 -10.20 18.65
CA CYS A 482 2.55 -9.93 17.21
C CYS A 482 3.41 -10.94 16.45
N THR A 483 3.01 -11.22 15.22
CA THR A 483 3.67 -12.13 14.30
C THR A 483 3.69 -11.53 12.90
N ALA A 484 4.60 -12.02 12.06
CA ALA A 484 4.62 -11.64 10.65
C ALA A 484 4.88 -12.84 9.75
N THR A 485 4.34 -12.80 8.53
CA THR A 485 4.66 -13.76 7.47
C THR A 485 4.74 -13.06 6.12
N TYR A 486 5.29 -13.72 5.11
CA TYR A 486 5.42 -13.12 3.80
C TYR A 486 4.09 -13.08 3.04
N PHE A 487 3.92 -12.01 2.26
CA PHE A 487 2.97 -11.90 1.17
C PHE A 487 3.58 -12.56 -0.07
N PRO A 488 2.81 -13.29 -0.89
CA PRO A 488 1.38 -13.58 -0.74
C PRO A 488 1.07 -14.82 0.13
N GLU A 489 2.08 -15.48 0.72
CA GLU A 489 1.92 -16.74 1.46
C GLU A 489 0.86 -16.67 2.57
N GLY A 490 0.71 -15.52 3.22
CA GLY A 490 -0.30 -15.28 4.26
C GLY A 490 -1.68 -14.84 3.76
N ASN A 491 -1.91 -14.60 2.46
CA ASN A 491 -3.17 -14.02 1.98
C ASN A 491 -4.39 -14.90 2.21
N VAL A 492 -4.21 -16.23 2.18
CA VAL A 492 -5.28 -17.20 2.51
C VAL A 492 -5.83 -17.01 3.93
N LEU A 493 -5.05 -16.43 4.85
CA LEU A 493 -5.47 -16.16 6.22
C LEU A 493 -6.28 -14.87 6.35
N VAL A 494 -6.26 -13.98 5.35
CA VAL A 494 -6.94 -12.69 5.40
C VAL A 494 -8.41 -12.88 5.01
N PRO A 495 -9.37 -12.72 5.92
CA PRO A 495 -10.78 -12.93 5.59
C PRO A 495 -11.32 -11.91 4.59
N ILE A 496 -12.14 -12.34 3.63
CA ILE A 496 -12.72 -11.46 2.62
C ILE A 496 -13.57 -10.31 3.21
N SER A 497 -14.13 -10.52 4.41
CA SER A 497 -14.93 -9.51 5.11
C SER A 497 -14.13 -8.70 6.14
N SER A 498 -12.84 -9.00 6.31
CA SER A 498 -11.96 -8.24 7.20
C SER A 498 -11.39 -7.03 6.45
N VAL A 499 -12.05 -5.89 6.60
CA VAL A 499 -11.79 -4.66 5.84
C VAL A 499 -11.72 -3.43 6.75
N ALA A 500 -11.07 -2.39 6.25
CA ALA A 500 -11.07 -1.07 6.86
C ALA A 500 -12.49 -0.45 6.84
N ASP A 501 -12.92 0.12 7.97
CA ASP A 501 -14.32 0.55 8.18
C ASP A 501 -14.81 1.58 7.15
N ARG A 502 -13.89 2.39 6.57
CA ARG A 502 -14.22 3.46 5.62
C ARG A 502 -13.74 3.21 4.19
N SER A 503 -12.53 2.70 4.01
CA SER A 503 -11.92 2.52 2.68
C SER A 503 -12.15 1.14 2.06
N ASN A 504 -12.82 0.22 2.79
CA ASN A 504 -13.04 -1.17 2.41
C ASN A 504 -11.75 -1.95 2.03
N THR A 505 -10.59 -1.44 2.46
CA THR A 505 -9.29 -2.06 2.16
C THR A 505 -9.08 -3.29 3.05
N PRO A 506 -8.67 -4.45 2.51
CA PRO A 506 -8.43 -5.65 3.31
C PRO A 506 -7.43 -5.41 4.45
N THR A 507 -7.71 -5.98 5.62
CA THR A 507 -6.86 -5.80 6.82
C THR A 507 -5.67 -6.75 6.84
N SER A 508 -4.88 -6.80 5.76
CA SER A 508 -3.72 -7.71 5.63
C SER A 508 -2.60 -7.47 6.65
N LYS A 509 -2.70 -6.43 7.48
CA LYS A 509 -1.77 -6.12 8.58
C LYS A 509 -2.36 -6.41 9.96
N PHE A 510 -3.59 -6.90 10.03
CA PHE A 510 -4.24 -7.31 11.27
C PHE A 510 -5.12 -8.54 11.02
N VAL A 511 -4.56 -9.71 11.29
CA VAL A 511 -5.27 -11.00 11.26
C VAL A 511 -5.05 -11.70 12.59
N VAL A 512 -6.12 -12.10 13.28
CA VAL A 512 -5.99 -12.83 14.54
C VAL A 512 -5.75 -14.31 14.24
N ILE A 513 -4.63 -14.85 14.69
CA ILE A 513 -4.25 -16.24 14.42
C ILE A 513 -4.00 -17.04 15.70
N SER A 514 -4.15 -18.36 15.62
CA SER A 514 -3.53 -19.31 16.54
C SER A 514 -2.51 -20.16 15.79
N VAL A 515 -1.52 -20.67 16.53
CA VAL A 515 -0.39 -21.44 16.00
C VAL A 515 -0.39 -22.82 16.64
N ALA A 516 -0.26 -23.87 15.84
CA ALA A 516 -0.17 -25.24 16.33
C ALA A 516 0.93 -26.02 15.58
N PRO A 517 1.66 -26.94 16.24
CA PRO A 517 2.59 -27.83 15.56
C PRO A 517 1.92 -28.58 14.40
N ALA A 518 2.63 -28.72 13.28
CA ALA A 518 2.14 -29.52 12.17
C ALA A 518 2.25 -31.02 12.50
N ALA A 519 1.15 -31.77 12.38
CA ALA A 519 1.15 -33.21 12.63
C ALA A 519 2.00 -33.99 11.61
N ASP A 520 2.19 -33.43 10.42
CA ASP A 520 2.94 -33.95 9.29
C ASP A 520 4.28 -33.21 9.10
N ALA A 521 4.87 -32.68 10.17
CA ALA A 521 6.05 -31.82 10.12
C ALA A 521 7.26 -32.46 9.40
N GLU A 522 7.51 -33.76 9.56
CA GLU A 522 8.64 -34.42 8.90
C GLU A 522 8.50 -34.44 7.37
N ALA A 523 7.32 -34.85 6.87
CA ALA A 523 7.01 -34.83 5.44
C ALA A 523 7.05 -33.41 4.88
N ALA A 524 6.48 -32.44 5.61
CA ALA A 524 6.51 -31.04 5.21
C ALA A 524 7.94 -30.48 5.14
N ALA A 525 8.82 -30.87 6.06
CA ALA A 525 10.23 -30.46 6.04
C ALA A 525 10.96 -31.01 4.81
N GLU A 526 10.64 -32.23 4.40
CA GLU A 526 11.20 -32.84 3.20
C GLU A 526 10.71 -32.12 1.94
N ASP A 527 9.41 -31.84 1.83
CA ASP A 527 8.84 -31.08 0.72
C ASP A 527 9.46 -29.68 0.59
N ILE A 528 9.60 -28.97 1.72
CA ILE A 528 10.24 -27.65 1.75
C ILE A 528 11.69 -27.75 1.25
N ARG A 529 12.46 -28.76 1.69
CA ARG A 529 13.84 -28.98 1.24
C ARG A 529 13.93 -29.34 -0.24
N LEU A 530 12.97 -30.10 -0.77
CA LEU A 530 12.92 -30.47 -2.19
C LEU A 530 12.58 -29.26 -3.06
N ALA A 531 11.58 -28.45 -2.66
CA ALA A 531 11.24 -27.22 -3.34
C ALA A 531 12.42 -26.23 -3.39
N ALA A 532 13.16 -26.14 -2.29
CA ALA A 532 14.39 -25.37 -2.15
C ALA A 532 15.53 -25.82 -3.11
N ARG A 533 15.55 -27.09 -3.54
CA ARG A 533 16.56 -27.63 -4.46
C ARG A 533 16.17 -27.53 -5.94
N GLY A 534 14.87 -27.55 -6.24
CA GLY A 534 14.34 -27.42 -7.60
C GLY A 534 14.23 -25.99 -8.12
N ALA A 535 14.52 -24.98 -7.28
CA ALA A 535 14.47 -23.55 -7.63
C ALA A 535 15.81 -22.98 -8.12
N VAL A 536 16.81 -23.84 -8.41
CA VAL A 536 18.13 -23.47 -8.94
C VAL A 536 18.16 -23.54 -10.46
#